data_AF-M1EP89-F1
#
_entry.id   AF-M1EP89-F1
#
_cell.length_a   1.000
_cell.length_b   1.000
_cell.length_c   1.000
_cell.angle_alpha   90.00
_cell.angle_beta   90.00
_cell.angle_gamma   90.00
#
_symmetry.space_group_name_H-M   'P 1'
#
loop_
_entity.id
_entity.type
_entity.pdbx_description
1 polymer ?
#
loop_
_entity_poly.entity_id
_entity_poly.type
_entity_poly.pdbx_seq_one_letter_code
_entity_poly.pdbx_strand_id
1 'polypeptide(L)'
;GVFGKHCELNSYGFEELSYMEFPSLDPNNNYIYVKFATIKSHALLLYNYDNQTGDRAEFLALEIAEERLRFSYNLGSGTYKLTTMKKVSDGHFHTVIAR
;
A
#
# COMPACT_ATOMS: atom_id res chain seq x y z
N GLY A 1 -4.26 17.19 3.08
CA GLY A 1 -5.69 17.18 2.75
C GLY A 1 -6.48 16.91 4.01
N VAL A 2 -7.79 17.10 4.00
CA VAL A 2 -8.66 16.75 5.14
C VAL A 2 -9.66 15.69 4.73
N PHE A 3 -10.01 14.79 5.64
CA PHE A 3 -11.04 13.76 5.43
C PHE A 3 -11.98 13.68 6.65
N GLY A 4 -13.07 12.95 6.50
CA GLY A 4 -14.10 12.83 7.53
C GLY A 4 -15.42 13.45 7.05
N LYS A 5 -16.50 13.24 7.79
CA LYS A 5 -17.83 13.77 7.41
C LYS A 5 -17.85 15.30 7.49
N HIS A 6 -17.00 15.86 8.33
CA HIS A 6 -16.86 17.29 8.59
C HIS A 6 -15.45 17.80 8.27
N CYS A 7 -14.68 17.05 7.46
CA CYS A 7 -13.30 17.38 7.12
C CYS A 7 -12.38 17.59 8.34
N GLU A 8 -12.63 16.85 9.41
CA GLU A 8 -12.03 17.02 10.72
C GLU A 8 -10.68 16.30 10.90
N LEU A 9 -10.34 15.37 9.99
CA LEU A 9 -9.14 14.55 10.08
C LEU A 9 -8.09 15.01 9.08
N ASN A 10 -6.92 15.38 9.59
CA ASN A 10 -5.78 15.76 8.74
C ASN A 10 -5.18 14.52 8.07
N SER A 11 -4.95 14.62 6.76
CA SER A 11 -4.17 13.64 6.01
C SER A 11 -2.70 14.05 6.00
N TYR A 12 -1.81 13.07 6.15
CA TYR A 12 -0.39 13.27 5.90
C TYR A 12 -0.12 13.31 4.40
N GLY A 13 0.71 14.25 3.96
CA GLY A 13 1.26 14.28 2.62
C GLY A 13 2.62 13.58 2.62
N PHE A 14 2.90 12.84 1.56
CA PHE A 14 4.20 12.19 1.35
C PHE A 14 4.91 12.83 0.17
N GLU A 15 6.04 13.44 0.44
CA GLU A 15 7.01 13.86 -0.57
C GLU A 15 7.85 12.67 -1.04
N GLU A 16 8.65 12.87 -2.08
CA GLU A 16 9.59 11.85 -2.53
C GLU A 16 10.54 11.46 -1.40
N LEU A 17 10.82 10.15 -1.27
CA LEU A 17 11.65 9.57 -0.21
C LEU A 17 11.14 9.75 1.23
N SER A 18 9.97 10.36 1.45
CA SER A 18 9.35 10.41 2.77
C SER A 18 8.60 9.10 3.08
N TYR A 19 8.65 8.66 4.34
CA TYR A 19 7.97 7.46 4.80
C TYR A 19 7.56 7.59 6.26
N MET A 20 6.63 6.73 6.69
CA MET A 20 6.35 6.46 8.10
C MET A 20 6.69 5.01 8.38
N GLU A 21 7.27 4.74 9.54
CA GLU A 21 7.63 3.40 9.97
C GLU A 21 6.80 2.99 11.19
N PHE A 22 6.34 1.75 11.17
CA PHE A 22 5.53 1.13 12.20
C PHE A 22 6.12 -0.23 12.55
N PRO A 23 5.78 -0.81 13.70
CA PRO A 23 6.11 -2.20 13.98
C PRO A 23 5.65 -3.14 12.87
N SER A 24 6.39 -4.23 12.66
CA SER A 24 6.06 -5.24 11.65
C SER A 24 4.66 -5.82 11.86
N LEU A 25 4.06 -6.22 10.75
CA LEU A 25 2.75 -6.89 10.71
C LEU A 25 2.78 -8.22 11.47
N ASP A 26 1.61 -8.68 11.94
CA ASP A 26 1.48 -10.00 12.55
C ASP A 26 1.68 -11.06 11.46
N PRO A 27 2.51 -12.10 11.68
CA PRO A 27 2.79 -13.09 10.63
C PRO A 27 1.57 -13.95 10.25
N ASN A 28 0.53 -14.00 11.06
CA ASN A 28 -0.61 -14.91 10.88
C ASN A 28 -1.89 -14.21 10.40
N ASN A 29 -2.16 -12.98 10.86
CA ASN A 29 -3.43 -12.32 10.56
C ASN A 29 -3.27 -10.80 10.46
N ASN A 30 -3.52 -10.26 9.26
CA ASN A 30 -3.44 -8.83 9.00
C ASN A 30 -4.73 -8.32 8.37
N TYR A 31 -5.22 -7.21 8.91
CA TYR A 31 -6.28 -6.42 8.31
C TYR A 31 -5.71 -5.07 7.87
N ILE A 32 -5.47 -4.93 6.57
CA ILE A 32 -4.87 -3.71 6.02
C ILE A 32 -5.99 -2.80 5.51
N TYR A 33 -6.14 -1.66 6.17
CA TYR A 33 -7.07 -0.60 5.78
C TYR A 33 -6.29 0.67 5.43
N VAL A 34 -6.34 1.08 4.17
CA VAL A 34 -5.65 2.28 3.68
C VAL A 34 -6.63 3.17 2.95
N LYS A 35 -6.62 4.47 3.28
CA LYS A 35 -7.31 5.50 2.51
C LYS A 35 -6.29 6.48 1.97
N PHE A 36 -6.23 6.63 0.65
CA PHE A 36 -5.22 7.46 -0.02
C PHE A 36 -5.82 8.21 -1.20
N ALA A 37 -5.15 9.28 -1.63
CA ALA A 37 -5.39 9.96 -2.90
C ALA A 37 -4.03 10.21 -3.55
N THR A 38 -3.93 10.03 -4.87
CA THR A 38 -2.69 10.33 -5.61
C THR A 38 -2.98 10.68 -7.05
N ILE A 39 -2.02 11.33 -7.70
CA ILE A 39 -1.93 11.50 -9.16
C ILE A 39 -0.76 10.73 -9.76
N LYS A 40 0.03 10.04 -8.94
CA LYS A 40 1.19 9.25 -9.40
C LYS A 40 0.70 7.93 -10.00
N SER A 41 1.09 7.64 -11.24
CA SER A 41 0.80 6.36 -11.91
C SER A 41 1.57 5.17 -11.33
N HIS A 42 2.66 5.44 -10.60
CA HIS A 42 3.47 4.46 -9.89
C HIS A 42 3.84 5.01 -8.50
N ALA A 43 3.52 4.28 -7.43
CA ALA A 43 3.86 4.66 -6.06
C ALA A 43 3.75 3.47 -5.10
N LEU A 44 4.69 3.36 -4.16
CA LEU A 44 4.60 2.42 -3.04
C LEU A 44 3.73 3.02 -1.93
N LEU A 45 2.76 2.25 -1.41
CA LEU A 45 1.88 2.69 -0.32
C LEU A 45 2.23 2.01 1.01
N LEU A 46 2.54 0.72 0.97
CA LEU A 46 2.93 -0.07 2.14
C LEU A 46 3.95 -1.12 1.71
N TYR A 47 4.97 -1.31 2.53
CA TYR A 47 5.94 -2.38 2.36
C TYR A 47 6.28 -2.97 3.73
N ASN A 48 6.13 -4.28 3.85
CA ASN A 48 6.55 -5.03 5.02
C ASN A 48 7.34 -6.25 4.53
N TYR A 49 8.47 -6.52 5.15
CA TYR A 49 9.41 -7.53 4.70
C TYR A 49 10.16 -8.12 5.90
N ASP A 50 10.71 -9.31 5.71
CA ASP A 50 11.43 -10.10 6.72
C ASP A 50 12.90 -9.69 6.95
N ASN A 51 13.32 -8.55 6.40
CA ASN A 51 14.71 -8.09 6.39
C ASN A 51 15.70 -9.00 5.63
N GLN A 52 15.20 -9.90 4.78
CA GLN A 52 16.01 -10.71 3.88
C GLN A 52 15.94 -10.20 2.43
N THR A 53 16.85 -10.69 1.59
CA THR A 53 16.90 -10.36 0.16
C THR A 53 17.00 -11.64 -0.68
N GLY A 54 16.68 -11.54 -1.97
CA GLY A 54 16.68 -12.67 -2.91
C GLY A 54 15.32 -13.37 -3.03
N ASP A 55 15.27 -14.46 -3.79
CA ASP A 55 14.01 -15.09 -4.23
C ASP A 55 13.17 -15.68 -3.09
N ARG A 56 13.79 -15.91 -1.93
CA ARG A 56 13.13 -16.44 -0.73
C ARG A 56 12.70 -15.36 0.26
N ALA A 57 13.06 -14.09 0.02
CA ALA A 57 12.68 -13.00 0.90
C ALA A 57 11.16 -12.90 0.98
N GLU A 58 10.65 -12.92 2.21
CA GLU A 58 9.24 -12.78 2.48
C GLU A 58 8.86 -11.31 2.52
N PHE A 59 7.80 -10.95 1.82
CA PHE A 59 7.33 -9.58 1.79
C PHE A 59 5.84 -9.49 1.50
N LEU A 60 5.29 -8.34 1.83
CA LEU A 60 3.97 -7.87 1.45
C LEU A 60 4.12 -6.41 1.01
N ALA A 61 3.60 -6.09 -0.16
CA ALA A 61 3.60 -4.76 -0.73
C ALA A 61 2.20 -4.39 -1.24
N LEU A 62 1.78 -3.16 -0.91
CA LEU A 62 0.66 -2.50 -1.54
C LEU A 62 1.21 -1.32 -2.34
N GLU A 63 0.94 -1.31 -3.64
CA GLU A 63 1.51 -0.32 -4.55
C GLU A 63 0.47 0.11 -5.59
N ILE A 64 0.76 1.23 -6.23
CA ILE A 64 0.11 1.67 -7.46
C ILE A 64 1.08 1.35 -8.58
N ALA A 65 0.63 0.58 -9.55
CA ALA A 65 1.41 0.21 -10.72
C ALA A 65 0.52 0.37 -11.95
N GLU A 66 0.98 1.16 -12.92
CA GLU A 66 0.22 1.47 -14.15
C GLU A 66 -1.18 2.02 -13.81
N GLU A 67 -1.20 3.00 -12.90
CA GLU A 67 -2.38 3.71 -12.41
C GLU A 67 -3.37 2.86 -11.60
N ARG A 68 -3.10 1.57 -11.39
CA ARG A 68 -3.98 0.62 -10.71
C ARG A 68 -3.36 0.14 -9.41
N LEU A 69 -4.22 -0.25 -8.47
CA LEU A 69 -3.76 -0.82 -7.22
C LEU A 69 -3.26 -2.25 -7.44
N ARG A 70 -2.08 -2.56 -6.93
CA ARG A 70 -1.47 -3.88 -6.95
C ARG A 70 -1.09 -4.29 -5.54
N PHE A 71 -1.47 -5.50 -5.18
CA PHE A 71 -1.05 -6.19 -3.96
C PHE A 71 -0.11 -7.32 -4.35
N SER A 72 1.13 -7.25 -3.87
CA SER A 72 2.20 -8.19 -4.19
C SER A 72 2.70 -8.83 -2.90
N TYR A 73 2.88 -10.14 -2.86
CA TYR A 73 3.42 -10.82 -1.67
C TYR A 73 4.23 -12.07 -2.02
N ASN A 74 5.19 -12.41 -1.16
CA ASN A 74 5.93 -13.67 -1.16
C ASN A 74 6.00 -14.19 0.27
N LEU A 75 5.60 -15.45 0.47
CA LEU A 75 5.67 -16.16 1.76
C LEU A 75 6.60 -17.37 1.64
N GLY A 76 7.74 -17.19 0.97
CA GLY A 76 8.79 -18.19 0.77
C GLY A 76 8.62 -19.14 -0.42
N SER A 77 7.53 -19.03 -1.20
CA SER A 77 7.24 -19.92 -2.35
C SER A 77 7.18 -19.23 -3.71
N GLY A 78 7.49 -17.94 -3.76
CA GLY A 78 7.44 -17.12 -4.96
C GLY A 78 6.47 -15.95 -4.85
N THR A 79 6.56 -15.03 -5.81
CA THR A 79 5.79 -13.78 -5.78
C THR A 79 4.43 -13.93 -6.45
N TYR A 80 3.38 -13.61 -5.70
CA TYR A 80 2.01 -13.48 -6.19
C TYR A 80 1.65 -12.00 -6.36
N LYS A 81 0.84 -11.68 -7.37
CA LYS A 81 0.40 -10.30 -7.68
C LYS A 81 -1.09 -10.27 -8.00
N LEU A 82 -1.82 -9.41 -7.31
CA LEU A 82 -3.23 -9.13 -7.55
C LEU A 82 -3.36 -7.66 -7.95
N THR A 83 -3.87 -7.38 -9.15
CA THR A 83 -4.06 -6.01 -9.62
C THR A 83 -5.55 -5.74 -9.82
N THR A 84 -6.04 -4.61 -9.31
CA THR A 84 -7.43 -4.20 -9.49
C THR A 84 -7.65 -3.66 -10.90
N MET A 85 -8.89 -3.70 -11.40
CA MET A 85 -9.21 -3.13 -12.72
C MET A 85 -9.31 -1.60 -12.70
N LYS A 86 -9.65 -1.02 -11.54
CA LYS A 86 -9.93 0.41 -11.36
C LYS A 86 -8.63 1.21 -11.31
N LYS A 87 -8.58 2.31 -12.07
CA LYS A 87 -7.53 3.33 -11.93
C LYS A 87 -7.77 4.16 -10.66
N VAL A 88 -6.69 4.44 -9.93
CA VAL A 88 -6.71 5.13 -8.62
C VAL A 88 -5.83 6.39 -8.58
N SER A 89 -5.19 6.74 -9.70
CA SER A 89 -4.33 7.93 -9.83
C SER A 89 -5.09 9.17 -10.34
N ASP A 90 -6.34 9.33 -9.90
CA ASP A 90 -7.28 10.37 -10.35
C ASP A 90 -7.33 11.58 -9.40
N GLY A 91 -6.46 11.65 -8.39
CA GLY A 91 -6.44 12.70 -7.38
C GLY A 91 -7.55 12.61 -6.33
N HIS A 92 -8.45 11.62 -6.42
CA HIS A 92 -9.54 11.42 -5.47
C HIS A 92 -9.18 10.38 -4.42
N PHE A 93 -9.88 10.41 -3.29
CA PHE A 93 -9.68 9.42 -2.24
C PHE A 93 -10.28 8.07 -2.63
N HIS A 94 -9.47 7.02 -2.47
CA HIS A 94 -9.89 5.62 -2.57
C HIS A 94 -9.65 4.92 -1.24
N THR A 95 -10.50 3.94 -0.93
CA THR A 95 -10.33 3.05 0.23
C THR A 95 -9.92 1.67 -0.27
N VAL A 96 -8.90 1.11 0.37
CA VAL A 96 -8.39 -0.24 0.14
C VAL A 96 -8.56 -1.05 1.40
N ILE A 97 -9.04 -2.28 1.21
CA ILE A 97 -9.13 -3.29 2.25
C ILE A 97 -8.45 -4.55 1.70
N ALA A 98 -7.40 -5.02 2.38
CA ALA A 98 -6.78 -6.31 2.12
C ALA A 98 -6.84 -7.17 3.39
N ARG A 99 -7.17 -8.45 3.20
CA ARG A 99 -7.42 -9.46 4.23
C ARG A 99 -6.95 -10.82 3.72
#